data_AF-A0A0N1LUH5-F1
#
_entry.id   AF-A0A0N1LUH5-F1
#
_cell.length_a   1.000
_cell.length_b   1.000
_cell.length_c   1.000
_cell.angle_alpha   90.00
_cell.angle_beta   90.00
_cell.angle_gamma   90.00
#
_symmetry.space_group_name_H-M   'P 1'
#
loop_
_entity.id
_entity.type
_entity.pdbx_description
1 polymer ?
#
loop_
_entity_poly.entity_id
_entity_poly.type
_entity_poly.pdbx_seq_one_letter_code
_entity_poly.pdbx_strand_id
1 'polypeptide(L)'
;MNQTAPVPGSTASSQSAARRAPAAHEVLAAIIAALPELAHHHAPGGTAYQALEAAARQAVVTLFGQGGTDVPFGPFGPITFPYHAMGAVDSLDLFGLDELILFAFYWQNRGTYRKTADIGGNIGLHSLVMARCGFAVETYEPDPEHVALLQANMRANGIASVHVNEAAVSAEAGEAEFLRLRGNTTGSHIAGAKSDPYGEIDRFKVRLEAFSKIAAAVDFAKIDAEGHEAVIITSLPAAQWDSLDVMLEIGSDANAAAIFDYAAGAGVRLFTQKTGWRRAQSLADLPTSYKQGSAFLTRKEAMPGLPPA
;
A
#
# COMPACT_ATOMS: atom_id res chain seq x y z
N MET A 1 -18.97 61.78 -55.18
CA MET A 1 -17.65 61.15 -54.99
C MET A 1 -17.49 60.91 -53.50
N ASN A 2 -17.88 59.70 -53.07
CA ASN A 2 -17.74 59.19 -51.70
C ASN A 2 -16.32 58.66 -51.51
N GLN A 3 -15.61 59.09 -50.47
CA GLN A 3 -14.58 58.28 -49.80
C GLN A 3 -14.48 58.69 -48.32
N THR A 4 -15.29 58.09 -47.47
CA THR A 4 -15.01 57.97 -46.03
C THR A 4 -14.36 56.61 -45.82
N ALA A 5 -13.07 56.62 -45.49
CA ALA A 5 -12.30 55.40 -45.21
C ALA A 5 -12.75 54.80 -43.87
N PRO A 6 -12.98 53.47 -43.78
CA PRO A 6 -13.28 52.82 -42.52
C PRO A 6 -11.98 52.55 -41.73
N VAL A 7 -12.06 52.81 -40.42
CA VAL A 7 -11.05 52.46 -39.42
C VAL A 7 -10.89 50.94 -39.38
N PRO A 8 -9.66 50.37 -39.39
CA PRO A 8 -9.48 48.94 -39.26
C PRO A 8 -9.83 48.50 -37.85
N GLY A 9 -10.94 47.75 -37.73
CA GLY A 9 -11.29 47.03 -36.52
C GLY A 9 -10.23 45.97 -36.23
N SER A 10 -9.55 46.13 -35.09
CA SER A 10 -8.74 45.09 -34.46
C SER A 10 -9.64 43.91 -34.11
N THR A 11 -9.76 42.94 -35.01
CA THR A 11 -10.19 41.58 -34.66
C THR A 11 -9.05 40.88 -33.94
N ALA A 12 -8.87 41.21 -32.67
CA ALA A 12 -8.14 40.34 -31.75
C ALA A 12 -9.00 39.09 -31.58
N SER A 13 -8.74 38.06 -32.39
CA SER A 13 -9.30 36.73 -32.20
C SER A 13 -8.75 36.17 -30.90
N SER A 14 -9.42 36.42 -29.77
CA SER A 14 -9.19 35.66 -28.54
C SER A 14 -9.77 34.27 -28.75
N GLN A 15 -9.05 33.40 -29.44
CA GLN A 15 -9.29 31.97 -29.35
C GLN A 15 -8.93 31.56 -27.92
N SER A 16 -9.95 31.51 -27.06
CA SER A 16 -9.90 30.78 -25.80
C SER A 16 -9.58 29.32 -26.14
N ALA A 17 -8.30 28.93 -26.05
CA ALA A 17 -7.90 27.55 -26.16
C ALA A 17 -8.66 26.75 -25.09
N ALA A 18 -9.60 25.90 -25.52
CA ALA A 18 -10.36 25.04 -24.62
C ALA A 18 -9.34 24.24 -23.79
N ARG A 19 -9.49 24.26 -22.46
CA ARG A 19 -8.60 23.49 -21.58
C ARG A 19 -8.73 22.01 -21.93
N ARG A 20 -7.64 21.42 -22.40
CA ARG A 20 -7.56 19.98 -22.65
C ARG A 20 -7.81 19.24 -21.33
N ALA A 21 -8.58 18.15 -21.37
CA ALA A 21 -8.71 17.25 -20.22
C ALA A 21 -7.34 16.66 -19.86
N PRO A 22 -7.03 16.51 -18.56
CA PRO A 22 -5.76 15.94 -18.13
C PRO A 22 -5.61 14.48 -18.61
N ALA A 23 -4.39 14.08 -18.94
CA ALA A 23 -4.08 12.69 -19.23
C ALA A 23 -4.19 11.83 -17.96
N ALA A 24 -4.43 10.51 -18.12
CA ALA A 24 -4.62 9.61 -16.98
C ALA A 24 -3.43 9.63 -15.99
N HIS A 25 -2.19 9.71 -16.48
CA HIS A 25 -1.01 9.79 -15.60
C HIS A 25 -0.92 11.13 -14.85
N GLU A 26 -1.42 12.23 -15.43
CA GLU A 26 -1.48 13.54 -14.77
C GLU A 26 -2.52 13.52 -13.65
N VAL A 27 -3.67 12.87 -13.89
CA VAL A 27 -4.71 12.66 -12.86
C VAL A 27 -4.15 11.86 -11.69
N LEU A 28 -3.50 10.72 -11.98
CA LEU A 28 -2.96 9.85 -10.95
C LEU A 28 -1.84 10.54 -10.14
N ALA A 29 -0.95 11.27 -10.82
CA ALA A 29 0.08 12.08 -10.17
C ALA A 29 -0.51 13.16 -9.27
N ALA A 30 -1.56 13.86 -9.71
CA ALA A 30 -2.24 14.88 -8.93
C ALA A 30 -2.93 14.28 -7.70
N ILE A 31 -3.56 13.12 -7.83
CA ILE A 31 -4.16 12.39 -6.69
C ILE A 31 -3.06 12.07 -5.67
N ILE A 32 -1.98 11.37 -6.06
CA ILE A 32 -0.90 10.98 -5.15
C ILE A 32 -0.30 12.19 -4.41
N ALA A 33 -0.12 13.31 -5.12
CA ALA A 33 0.41 14.54 -4.53
C ALA A 33 -0.52 15.17 -3.49
N ALA A 34 -1.84 15.05 -3.66
CA ALA A 34 -2.84 15.64 -2.77
C ALA A 34 -3.13 14.79 -1.52
N LEU A 35 -2.94 13.46 -1.57
CA LEU A 35 -3.31 12.55 -0.48
C LEU A 35 -2.75 12.95 0.90
N PRO A 36 -1.50 13.39 1.05
CA PRO A 36 -0.99 13.82 2.37
C PRO A 36 -1.81 14.95 3.00
N GLU A 37 -2.27 15.92 2.21
CA GLU A 37 -3.09 17.04 2.68
C GLU A 37 -4.55 16.63 2.97
N LEU A 38 -5.00 15.53 2.36
CA LEU A 38 -6.35 15.00 2.46
C LEU A 38 -6.47 13.84 3.48
N ALA A 39 -5.53 13.73 4.42
CA ALA A 39 -5.46 12.62 5.38
C ALA A 39 -6.78 12.36 6.14
N HIS A 40 -7.48 13.42 6.54
CA HIS A 40 -8.76 13.34 7.24
C HIS A 40 -9.91 12.78 6.37
N HIS A 41 -9.72 12.68 5.06
CA HIS A 41 -10.65 12.10 4.10
C HIS A 41 -10.28 10.67 3.66
N HIS A 42 -9.25 10.06 4.25
CA HIS A 42 -8.81 8.71 3.90
C HIS A 42 -9.72 7.60 4.42
N ALA A 43 -10.68 7.89 5.30
CA ALA A 43 -11.62 6.89 5.81
C ALA A 43 -12.45 6.26 4.68
N PRO A 44 -12.35 4.94 4.47
CA PRO A 44 -13.14 4.26 3.44
C PRO A 44 -14.63 4.49 3.65
N GLY A 45 -15.34 4.82 2.56
CA GLY A 45 -16.77 5.13 2.57
C GLY A 45 -17.13 6.61 2.70
N GLY A 46 -16.16 7.50 2.94
CA GLY A 46 -16.38 8.95 2.84
C GLY A 46 -16.62 9.41 1.39
N THR A 47 -17.39 10.49 1.19
CA THR A 47 -17.69 10.99 -0.16
C THR A 47 -16.43 11.44 -0.92
N ALA A 48 -15.50 12.09 -0.23
CA ALA A 48 -14.21 12.49 -0.82
C ALA A 48 -13.37 11.27 -1.22
N TYR A 49 -13.31 10.25 -0.34
CA TYR A 49 -12.67 8.97 -0.62
C TYR A 49 -13.25 8.33 -1.89
N GLN A 50 -14.58 8.17 -1.97
CA GLN A 50 -15.26 7.54 -3.12
C GLN A 50 -15.00 8.28 -4.43
N ALA A 51 -14.96 9.62 -4.40
CA ALA A 51 -14.66 10.42 -5.58
C ALA A 51 -13.20 10.22 -6.06
N LEU A 52 -12.25 10.21 -5.12
CA LEU A 52 -10.83 9.95 -5.41
C LEU A 52 -10.62 8.52 -5.91
N GLU A 53 -11.28 7.55 -5.30
CA GLU A 53 -11.19 6.13 -5.66
C GLU A 53 -11.69 5.90 -7.09
N ALA A 54 -12.85 6.47 -7.44
CA ALA A 54 -13.37 6.38 -8.80
C ALA A 54 -12.43 7.01 -9.84
N ALA A 55 -11.88 8.19 -9.53
CA ALA A 55 -10.93 8.87 -10.43
C ALA A 55 -9.61 8.10 -10.57
N ALA A 56 -9.07 7.60 -9.46
CA ALA A 56 -7.87 6.77 -9.43
C ALA A 56 -8.07 5.48 -10.23
N ARG A 57 -9.17 4.76 -10.00
CA ARG A 57 -9.49 3.51 -10.71
C ARG A 57 -9.58 3.73 -12.22
N GLN A 58 -10.24 4.79 -12.67
CA GLN A 58 -10.32 5.12 -14.09
C GLN A 58 -8.95 5.39 -14.71
N ALA A 59 -8.08 6.13 -14.00
CA ALA A 59 -6.72 6.39 -14.44
C ALA A 59 -5.88 5.10 -14.50
N VAL A 60 -5.94 4.27 -13.46
CA VAL A 60 -5.22 2.98 -13.37
C VAL A 60 -5.63 2.04 -14.51
N VAL A 61 -6.92 1.84 -14.75
CA VAL A 61 -7.42 1.00 -15.85
C VAL A 61 -6.89 1.49 -17.20
N THR A 62 -6.87 2.80 -17.41
CA THR A 62 -6.36 3.41 -18.65
C THR A 62 -4.86 3.16 -18.84
N LEU A 63 -4.08 3.19 -17.76
CA LEU A 63 -2.62 3.12 -17.82
C LEU A 63 -2.08 1.69 -17.81
N PHE A 64 -2.70 0.80 -17.03
CA PHE A 64 -2.18 -0.53 -16.72
C PHE A 64 -3.06 -1.67 -17.22
N GLY A 65 -4.28 -1.39 -17.70
CA GLY A 65 -5.26 -2.43 -18.09
C GLY A 65 -4.87 -3.28 -19.30
N GLN A 66 -3.86 -2.87 -20.07
CA GLN A 66 -3.29 -3.65 -21.18
C GLN A 66 -1.81 -4.01 -20.94
N GLY A 67 -1.36 -3.92 -19.68
CA GLY A 67 0.05 -4.01 -19.28
C GLY A 67 0.75 -2.65 -19.32
N GLY A 68 1.25 -2.19 -18.18
CA GLY A 68 1.99 -0.93 -18.08
C GLY A 68 3.47 -1.13 -18.38
N THR A 69 3.99 -0.45 -19.40
CA THR A 69 5.43 -0.35 -19.67
C THR A 69 5.84 1.12 -19.66
N ASP A 70 6.87 1.45 -18.88
CA ASP A 70 7.39 2.82 -18.68
C ASP A 70 6.29 3.87 -18.42
N VAL A 71 5.27 3.49 -17.65
CA VAL A 71 4.12 4.35 -17.32
C VAL A 71 4.56 5.41 -16.32
N PRO A 72 4.42 6.72 -16.62
CA PRO A 72 4.69 7.77 -15.63
C PRO A 72 3.80 7.59 -14.40
N PHE A 73 4.41 7.39 -13.23
CA PHE A 73 3.69 7.07 -12.00
C PHE A 73 4.05 8.07 -10.89
N GLY A 74 3.45 9.26 -11.02
CA GLY A 74 3.60 10.34 -10.05
C GLY A 74 5.07 10.64 -9.72
N PRO A 75 5.43 10.78 -8.43
CA PRO A 75 6.78 11.15 -8.04
C PRO A 75 7.79 9.98 -8.12
N PHE A 76 7.33 8.74 -8.34
CA PHE A 76 8.17 7.54 -8.31
C PHE A 76 8.94 7.31 -9.63
N GLY A 77 8.66 8.13 -10.64
CA GLY A 77 9.18 7.98 -12.00
C GLY A 77 8.36 6.98 -12.83
N PRO A 78 8.81 6.66 -14.05
CA PRO A 78 8.15 5.67 -14.87
C PRO A 78 8.31 4.26 -14.28
N ILE A 79 7.22 3.48 -14.30
CA ILE A 79 7.21 2.09 -13.85
C ILE A 79 6.73 1.15 -14.96
N THR A 80 7.31 -0.04 -14.99
CA THR A 80 6.84 -1.16 -15.81
C THR A 80 6.19 -2.18 -14.89
N PHE A 81 4.88 -2.34 -14.99
CA PHE A 81 4.11 -3.27 -14.17
C PHE A 81 3.06 -3.95 -15.06
N PRO A 82 3.32 -5.18 -15.54
CA PRO A 82 2.43 -5.91 -16.42
C PRO A 82 1.10 -6.26 -15.75
N TYR A 83 0.07 -6.50 -16.57
CA TYR A 83 -1.22 -6.98 -16.09
C TYR A 83 -1.14 -8.45 -15.71
N HIS A 84 -1.62 -8.79 -14.52
CA HIS A 84 -1.73 -10.17 -14.04
C HIS A 84 -3.12 -10.44 -13.47
N ALA A 85 -3.82 -11.42 -14.03
CA ALA A 85 -5.03 -11.97 -13.41
C ALA A 85 -4.63 -12.88 -12.25
N MET A 86 -5.25 -12.70 -11.08
CA MET A 86 -4.93 -13.43 -9.85
C MET A 86 -6.16 -14.10 -9.23
N GLY A 87 -7.21 -14.28 -10.03
CA GLY A 87 -8.50 -14.86 -9.64
C GLY A 87 -9.60 -13.80 -9.59
N ALA A 88 -10.23 -13.63 -8.43
CA ALA A 88 -11.25 -12.60 -8.19
C ALA A 88 -10.70 -11.16 -8.23
N VAL A 89 -9.38 -11.01 -8.12
CA VAL A 89 -8.65 -9.75 -8.21
C VAL A 89 -7.59 -9.83 -9.30
N ASP A 90 -7.10 -8.67 -9.72
CA ASP A 90 -5.99 -8.54 -10.66
C ASP A 90 -5.00 -7.45 -10.23
N SER A 91 -3.92 -7.30 -11.00
CA SER A 91 -2.86 -6.33 -10.70
C SER A 91 -3.34 -4.87 -10.65
N LEU A 92 -4.49 -4.54 -11.23
CA LEU A 92 -5.03 -3.17 -11.18
C LEU A 92 -5.60 -2.86 -9.80
N ASP A 93 -6.04 -3.87 -9.06
CA ASP A 93 -6.58 -3.72 -7.70
C ASP A 93 -5.47 -3.35 -6.71
N LEU A 94 -4.22 -3.69 -7.02
CA LEU A 94 -3.04 -3.28 -6.24
C LEU A 94 -2.73 -1.76 -6.35
N PHE A 95 -3.42 -1.05 -7.24
CA PHE A 95 -3.36 0.41 -7.33
C PHE A 95 -4.64 1.07 -6.78
N GLY A 96 -5.36 0.36 -5.90
CA GLY A 96 -6.52 0.91 -5.17
C GLY A 96 -6.15 2.16 -4.38
N LEU A 97 -7.16 2.96 -4.01
CA LEU A 97 -6.91 4.24 -3.33
C LEU A 97 -6.18 4.05 -2.00
N ASP A 98 -6.50 2.97 -1.26
CA ASP A 98 -5.80 2.59 -0.03
C ASP A 98 -4.29 2.42 -0.27
N GLU A 99 -3.91 1.76 -1.36
CA GLU A 99 -2.49 1.59 -1.72
C GLU A 99 -1.83 2.89 -2.16
N LEU A 100 -2.55 3.74 -2.91
CA LEU A 100 -2.04 5.07 -3.29
C LEU A 100 -1.80 5.95 -2.04
N ILE A 101 -2.61 5.81 -1.00
CA ILE A 101 -2.40 6.49 0.29
C ILE A 101 -1.10 6.01 0.93
N LEU A 102 -0.83 4.70 0.93
CA LEU A 102 0.43 4.13 1.43
C LEU A 102 1.62 4.59 0.58
N PHE A 103 1.49 4.65 -0.74
CA PHE A 103 2.56 5.15 -1.62
C PHE A 103 2.88 6.62 -1.34
N ALA A 104 1.85 7.45 -1.16
CA ALA A 104 2.03 8.85 -0.76
C ALA A 104 2.72 8.96 0.60
N PHE A 105 2.39 8.09 1.56
CA PHE A 105 3.07 8.01 2.85
C PHE A 105 4.57 7.66 2.71
N TYR A 106 4.92 6.68 1.86
CA TYR A 106 6.33 6.35 1.58
C TYR A 106 7.07 7.56 1.01
N TRP A 107 6.45 8.26 0.05
CA TRP A 107 7.05 9.43 -0.59
C TRP A 107 7.34 10.56 0.40
N GLN A 108 6.41 10.83 1.33
CA GLN A 108 6.59 11.87 2.34
C GLN A 108 7.66 11.51 3.39
N ASN A 109 7.92 10.22 3.58
CA ASN A 109 8.83 9.73 4.62
C ASN A 109 10.21 9.29 4.11
N ARG A 110 10.60 9.72 2.91
CA ARG A 110 11.93 9.43 2.31
C ARG A 110 13.13 9.88 3.14
N GLY A 111 12.95 10.90 3.97
CA GLY A 111 13.97 11.37 4.92
C GLY A 111 13.86 10.76 6.31
N THR A 112 12.78 10.01 6.58
CA THR A 112 12.48 9.46 7.91
C THR A 112 12.95 8.01 8.02
N TYR A 113 12.62 7.19 7.03
CA TYR A 113 12.93 5.76 7.01
C TYR A 113 14.08 5.46 6.06
N ARG A 114 14.84 4.40 6.36
CA ARG A 114 15.99 3.98 5.54
C ARG A 114 15.95 2.50 5.23
N LYS A 115 15.61 1.66 6.20
CA LYS A 115 15.58 0.20 6.05
C LYS A 115 14.17 -0.29 6.32
N THR A 116 13.55 -0.90 5.33
CA THR A 116 12.13 -1.22 5.38
C THR A 116 11.88 -2.70 5.13
N ALA A 117 10.88 -3.26 5.80
CA ALA A 117 10.36 -4.58 5.51
C ALA A 117 9.00 -4.50 4.81
N ASP A 118 8.80 -5.32 3.78
CA ASP A 118 7.53 -5.51 3.09
C ASP A 118 7.07 -6.95 3.29
N ILE A 119 6.19 -7.17 4.27
CA ILE A 119 5.68 -8.50 4.65
C ILE A 119 4.36 -8.74 3.92
N GLY A 120 4.30 -9.81 3.11
CA GLY A 120 3.23 -10.01 2.14
C GLY A 120 3.53 -9.27 0.85
N GLY A 121 4.72 -9.49 0.30
CA GLY A 121 5.22 -8.77 -0.87
C GLY A 121 4.39 -8.98 -2.14
N ASN A 122 3.60 -10.07 -2.22
CA ASN A 122 2.76 -10.42 -3.37
C ASN A 122 3.60 -10.33 -4.67
N ILE A 123 3.10 -9.69 -5.71
CA ILE A 123 3.84 -9.45 -6.97
C ILE A 123 4.72 -8.19 -6.95
N GLY A 124 4.99 -7.61 -5.76
CA GLY A 124 6.09 -6.67 -5.55
C GLY A 124 5.80 -5.18 -5.69
N LEU A 125 4.53 -4.75 -5.78
CA LEU A 125 4.24 -3.33 -6.06
C LEU A 125 4.71 -2.40 -4.93
N HIS A 126 4.46 -2.75 -3.67
CA HIS A 126 4.93 -1.95 -2.52
C HIS A 126 6.46 -1.88 -2.48
N SER A 127 7.12 -3.03 -2.58
CA SER A 127 8.58 -3.13 -2.68
C SER A 127 9.17 -2.26 -3.80
N LEU A 128 8.54 -2.24 -4.99
CA LEU A 128 8.92 -1.37 -6.10
C LEU A 128 8.84 0.11 -5.69
N VAL A 129 7.70 0.55 -5.15
CA VAL A 129 7.48 1.94 -4.77
C VAL A 129 8.40 2.37 -3.63
N MET A 130 8.60 1.52 -2.62
CA MET A 130 9.56 1.75 -1.52
C MET A 130 10.99 1.90 -2.05
N ALA A 131 11.41 1.06 -3.00
CA ALA A 131 12.73 1.20 -3.62
C ALA A 131 12.85 2.50 -4.43
N ARG A 132 11.80 2.94 -5.13
CA ARG A 132 11.76 4.26 -5.81
C ARG A 132 11.78 5.44 -4.84
N CYS A 133 11.37 5.21 -3.59
CA CYS A 133 11.50 6.17 -2.50
C CYS A 133 12.94 6.25 -1.94
N GLY A 134 13.84 5.36 -2.35
CA GLY A 134 15.22 5.32 -1.88
C GLY A 134 15.42 4.47 -0.62
N PHE A 135 14.43 3.66 -0.23
CA PHE A 135 14.56 2.74 0.89
C PHE A 135 15.36 1.50 0.51
N ALA A 136 16.10 0.94 1.48
CA ALA A 136 16.63 -0.41 1.40
C ALA A 136 15.54 -1.39 1.86
N VAL A 137 15.06 -2.23 0.95
CA VAL A 137 13.84 -3.03 1.18
C VAL A 137 14.19 -4.51 1.32
N GLU A 138 13.70 -5.13 2.38
CA GLU A 138 13.58 -6.59 2.50
C GLU A 138 12.11 -6.99 2.31
N THR A 139 11.81 -7.78 1.29
CA THR A 139 10.45 -8.26 1.04
C THR A 139 10.34 -9.75 1.31
N TYR A 140 9.19 -10.14 1.84
CA TYR A 140 8.87 -11.50 2.26
C TYR A 140 7.57 -11.92 1.60
N GLU A 141 7.66 -12.92 0.73
CA GLU A 141 6.52 -13.52 0.03
C GLU A 141 6.67 -15.05 0.06
N PRO A 142 5.76 -15.80 0.69
CA PRO A 142 5.85 -17.26 0.77
C PRO A 142 5.50 -18.00 -0.53
N ASP A 143 4.70 -17.41 -1.41
CA ASP A 143 4.22 -18.09 -2.61
C ASP A 143 5.28 -18.04 -3.74
N PRO A 144 5.83 -19.19 -4.20
CA PRO A 144 6.88 -19.20 -5.22
C PRO A 144 6.45 -18.61 -6.57
N GLU A 145 5.15 -18.67 -6.91
CA GLU A 145 4.64 -18.07 -8.15
C GLU A 145 4.61 -16.54 -8.03
N HIS A 146 4.20 -16.01 -6.88
CA HIS A 146 4.24 -14.58 -6.62
C HIS A 146 5.67 -14.06 -6.50
N VAL A 147 6.58 -14.81 -5.85
CA VAL A 147 8.02 -14.49 -5.82
C VAL A 147 8.60 -14.36 -7.22
N ALA A 148 8.26 -15.27 -8.14
CA ALA A 148 8.74 -15.21 -9.51
C ALA A 148 8.27 -13.93 -10.23
N LEU A 149 7.01 -13.55 -10.03
CA LEU A 149 6.43 -12.31 -10.57
C LEU A 149 7.04 -11.06 -9.93
N LEU A 150 7.19 -11.04 -8.61
CA LEU A 150 7.86 -9.98 -7.86
C LEU A 150 9.26 -9.72 -8.41
N GLN A 151 10.07 -10.77 -8.52
CA GLN A 151 11.43 -10.64 -9.06
C GLN A 151 11.42 -10.18 -10.52
N ALA A 152 10.47 -10.62 -11.35
CA ALA A 152 10.32 -10.15 -12.72
C ALA A 152 9.99 -8.64 -12.77
N ASN A 153 9.09 -8.18 -11.89
CA ASN A 153 8.72 -6.78 -11.77
C ASN A 153 9.91 -5.91 -11.29
N MET A 154 10.71 -6.38 -10.33
CA MET A 154 11.96 -5.68 -9.95
C MET A 154 12.92 -5.53 -11.13
N ARG A 155 13.17 -6.62 -11.87
CA ARG A 155 14.04 -6.61 -13.06
C ARG A 155 13.52 -5.66 -14.14
N ALA A 156 12.21 -5.67 -14.41
CA ALA A 156 11.59 -4.80 -15.41
C ALA A 156 11.73 -3.30 -15.08
N ASN A 157 12.01 -2.96 -13.82
CA ASN A 157 12.22 -1.59 -13.35
C ASN A 157 13.69 -1.26 -13.06
N GLY A 158 14.62 -2.18 -13.36
CA GLY A 158 16.04 -2.00 -13.05
C GLY A 158 16.34 -1.90 -11.55
N ILE A 159 15.49 -2.48 -10.70
CA ILE A 159 15.63 -2.43 -9.24
C ILE A 159 16.44 -3.65 -8.79
N ALA A 160 17.63 -3.36 -8.23
CA ALA A 160 18.51 -4.37 -7.61
C ALA A 160 18.65 -4.19 -6.09
N SER A 161 18.06 -3.13 -5.53
CA SER A 161 18.16 -2.78 -4.10
C SER A 161 17.17 -3.52 -3.19
N VAL A 162 16.23 -4.28 -3.77
CA VAL A 162 15.23 -5.06 -3.03
C VAL A 162 15.77 -6.47 -2.80
N HIS A 163 15.85 -6.88 -1.54
CA HIS A 163 16.18 -8.25 -1.18
C HIS A 163 14.90 -9.08 -1.03
N VAL A 164 14.75 -10.11 -1.87
CA VAL A 164 13.55 -10.95 -1.94
C VAL A 164 13.76 -12.22 -1.14
N ASN A 165 12.90 -12.45 -0.15
CA ASN A 165 12.88 -13.64 0.68
C ASN A 165 11.64 -14.48 0.37
N GLU A 166 11.84 -15.68 -0.18
CA GLU A 166 10.78 -16.69 -0.29
C GLU A 166 10.54 -17.31 1.10
N ALA A 167 9.69 -16.64 1.89
CA ALA A 167 9.31 -17.02 3.25
C ALA A 167 8.08 -16.24 3.70
N ALA A 168 7.26 -16.87 4.53
CA ALA A 168 6.30 -16.15 5.35
C ALA A 168 6.97 -15.63 6.63
N VAL A 169 6.34 -14.66 7.29
CA VAL A 169 6.82 -14.11 8.56
C VAL A 169 5.85 -14.46 9.67
N SER A 170 6.40 -14.84 10.83
CA SER A 170 5.63 -15.26 12.01
C SER A 170 6.33 -14.83 13.29
N ALA A 171 5.77 -15.22 14.45
CA ALA A 171 6.39 -15.00 15.76
C ALA A 171 7.75 -15.71 15.89
N GLU A 172 7.88 -16.89 15.29
CA GLU A 172 9.07 -17.73 15.35
C GLU A 172 9.48 -18.24 13.97
N ALA A 173 10.75 -18.58 13.82
CA ALA A 173 11.28 -19.20 12.61
C ALA A 173 10.95 -20.70 12.57
N GLY A 174 10.81 -21.26 11.38
CA GLY A 174 10.42 -22.66 11.22
C GLY A 174 9.81 -22.98 9.86
N GLU A 175 8.84 -23.87 9.85
CA GLU A 175 8.05 -24.21 8.67
C GLU A 175 6.56 -24.16 9.02
N ALA A 176 5.72 -23.79 8.05
CA ALA A 176 4.28 -23.94 8.16
C ALA A 176 3.68 -24.47 6.86
N GLU A 177 2.47 -25.01 6.95
CA GLU A 177 1.65 -25.26 5.77
C GLU A 177 1.05 -23.93 5.29
N PHE A 178 1.16 -23.68 3.98
CA PHE A 178 0.60 -22.54 3.29
C PHE A 178 -0.55 -22.99 2.39
N LEU A 179 -1.62 -22.20 2.36
CA LEU A 179 -2.84 -22.46 1.62
C LEU A 179 -2.96 -21.42 0.50
N ARG A 180 -2.70 -21.84 -0.74
CA ARG A 180 -2.91 -21.02 -1.94
C ARG A 180 -4.32 -21.18 -2.47
N LEU A 181 -5.07 -20.09 -2.56
CA LEU A 181 -6.43 -20.09 -3.10
C LEU A 181 -6.42 -19.90 -4.62
N ARG A 182 -6.70 -20.95 -5.41
CA ARG A 182 -6.60 -20.89 -6.89
C ARG A 182 -7.49 -19.81 -7.53
N GLY A 183 -8.60 -19.47 -6.89
CA GLY A 183 -9.55 -18.46 -7.35
C GLY A 183 -9.31 -17.04 -6.79
N ASN A 184 -8.33 -16.86 -5.91
CA ASN A 184 -7.97 -15.56 -5.35
C ASN A 184 -6.59 -15.64 -4.67
N THR A 185 -5.52 -15.66 -5.46
CA THR A 185 -4.19 -15.98 -4.93
C THR A 185 -3.65 -14.92 -3.96
N THR A 186 -4.16 -13.69 -3.97
CA THR A 186 -3.78 -12.68 -2.98
C THR A 186 -4.27 -13.06 -1.58
N GLY A 187 -5.43 -13.70 -1.45
CA GLY A 187 -5.98 -14.16 -0.17
C GLY A 187 -5.30 -15.40 0.46
N SER A 188 -4.16 -15.83 -0.07
CA SER A 188 -3.43 -17.03 0.34
C SER A 188 -2.71 -16.79 1.67
N HIS A 189 -2.70 -17.79 2.56
CA HIS A 189 -2.27 -17.58 3.96
C HIS A 189 -1.69 -18.84 4.61
N ILE A 190 -1.03 -18.66 5.75
CA ILE A 190 -0.59 -19.76 6.62
C ILE A 190 -1.81 -20.51 7.17
N ALA A 191 -1.74 -21.84 7.20
CA ALA A 191 -2.80 -22.70 7.76
C ALA A 191 -3.19 -22.27 9.18
N GLY A 192 -4.49 -22.05 9.41
CA GLY A 192 -5.03 -21.62 10.70
C GLY A 192 -5.11 -20.11 10.92
N ALA A 193 -4.58 -19.28 10.00
CA ALA A 193 -4.72 -17.82 10.08
C ALA A 193 -6.17 -17.34 9.80
N LYS A 194 -6.93 -18.08 8.99
CA LYS A 194 -8.36 -17.82 8.72
C LYS A 194 -9.20 -19.06 9.05
N SER A 195 -10.42 -18.84 9.56
CA SER A 195 -11.27 -19.89 10.13
C SER A 195 -12.04 -20.74 9.12
N ASP A 196 -12.16 -20.33 7.85
CA ASP A 196 -12.87 -21.11 6.82
C ASP A 196 -12.45 -20.71 5.40
N PRO A 197 -11.33 -21.25 4.86
CA PRO A 197 -10.95 -20.98 3.48
C PRO A 197 -11.85 -21.78 2.53
N TYR A 198 -12.62 -21.08 1.71
CA TYR A 198 -13.50 -21.66 0.69
C TYR A 198 -12.82 -21.72 -0.69
N GLY A 199 -13.08 -22.79 -1.45
CA GLY A 199 -12.62 -22.95 -2.84
C GLY A 199 -11.59 -24.06 -3.05
N GLU A 200 -10.98 -24.09 -4.24
CA GLU A 200 -9.86 -24.99 -4.54
C GLU A 200 -8.56 -24.44 -3.93
N ILE A 201 -7.91 -25.25 -3.10
CA ILE A 201 -6.76 -24.85 -2.30
C ILE A 201 -5.57 -25.78 -2.60
N ASP A 202 -4.46 -25.20 -3.04
CA ASP A 202 -3.17 -25.91 -3.06
C ASP A 202 -2.50 -25.77 -1.69
N ARG A 203 -1.92 -26.87 -1.19
CA ARG A 203 -1.21 -26.91 0.10
C ARG A 203 0.24 -27.27 -0.12
N PHE A 204 1.14 -26.47 0.44
CA PHE A 204 2.57 -26.74 0.41
C PHE A 204 3.25 -26.16 1.65
N LYS A 205 4.47 -26.60 1.92
CA LYS A 205 5.26 -26.09 3.04
C LYS A 205 6.03 -24.83 2.63
N VAL A 206 6.10 -23.87 3.54
CA VAL A 206 6.90 -22.65 3.39
C VAL A 206 7.78 -22.44 4.61
N ARG A 207 8.92 -21.79 4.40
CA ARG A 207 9.80 -21.34 5.48
C ARG A 207 9.16 -20.17 6.21
N LEU A 208 9.30 -20.16 7.53
CA LEU A 208 8.97 -19.03 8.39
C LEU A 208 10.23 -18.30 8.84
N GLU A 209 10.19 -16.98 8.76
CA GLU A 209 11.15 -16.09 9.42
C GLU A 209 10.53 -15.43 10.64
N ALA A 210 11.34 -15.30 11.70
CA ALA A 210 10.91 -14.67 12.94
C ALA A 210 10.88 -13.14 12.79
N PHE A 211 9.72 -12.52 13.00
CA PHE A 211 9.58 -11.07 12.85
C PHE A 211 10.50 -10.29 13.80
N SER A 212 10.79 -10.82 14.98
CA SER A 212 11.73 -10.21 15.93
C SER A 212 13.12 -9.94 15.33
N LYS A 213 13.62 -10.81 14.44
CA LYS A 213 14.90 -10.60 13.74
C LYS A 213 14.80 -9.50 12.69
N ILE A 214 13.69 -9.49 11.94
CA ILE A 214 13.43 -8.50 10.89
C ILE A 214 13.27 -7.12 11.53
N ALA A 215 12.43 -7.02 12.57
CA ALA A 215 12.17 -5.81 13.33
C ALA A 215 13.46 -5.19 13.91
N ALA A 216 14.41 -6.00 14.36
CA ALA A 216 15.70 -5.52 14.86
C ALA A 216 16.59 -4.89 13.76
N ALA A 217 16.33 -5.16 12.48
CA ALA A 217 17.14 -4.71 11.36
C ALA A 217 16.55 -3.51 10.59
N VAL A 218 15.26 -3.21 10.78
CA VAL A 218 14.51 -2.21 10.00
C VAL A 218 13.96 -1.09 10.88
N ASP A 219 13.69 0.08 10.28
CA ASP A 219 13.06 1.22 10.94
C ASP A 219 11.57 1.42 10.56
N PHE A 220 11.10 0.68 9.55
CA PHE A 220 9.69 0.63 9.16
C PHE A 220 9.31 -0.74 8.57
N ALA A 221 8.07 -1.19 8.84
CA ALA A 221 7.52 -2.40 8.21
C ALA A 221 6.09 -2.16 7.67
N LYS A 222 5.82 -2.60 6.44
CA LYS A 222 4.46 -2.86 5.96
C LYS A 222 4.11 -4.33 6.22
N ILE A 223 2.96 -4.60 6.82
CA ILE A 223 2.51 -5.96 7.13
C ILE A 223 1.12 -6.21 6.58
N ASP A 224 1.03 -7.18 5.70
CA ASP A 224 -0.19 -7.64 5.07
C ASP A 224 -0.04 -9.15 4.88
N ALA A 225 -0.23 -9.87 5.99
CA ALA A 225 0.11 -11.29 6.10
C ALA A 225 -1.16 -12.15 6.03
N GLU A 226 -2.21 -11.61 5.42
CA GLU A 226 -3.49 -12.27 5.16
C GLU A 226 -4.08 -12.92 6.42
N GLY A 227 -4.12 -12.16 7.53
CA GLY A 227 -4.76 -12.54 8.78
C GLY A 227 -3.81 -12.97 9.90
N HIS A 228 -2.51 -13.07 9.62
CA HIS A 228 -1.47 -13.46 10.61
C HIS A 228 -0.91 -12.27 11.40
N GLU A 229 -1.50 -11.08 11.27
CA GLU A 229 -0.91 -9.83 11.77
C GLU A 229 -0.83 -9.78 13.30
N ALA A 230 -1.86 -10.21 14.03
CA ALA A 230 -1.80 -10.21 15.49
C ALA A 230 -0.70 -11.14 16.01
N VAL A 231 -0.49 -12.31 15.39
CA VAL A 231 0.59 -13.22 15.80
C VAL A 231 1.95 -12.54 15.62
N ILE A 232 2.14 -11.86 14.49
CA ILE A 232 3.37 -11.12 14.19
C ILE A 232 3.57 -9.97 15.20
N ILE A 233 2.57 -9.11 15.39
CA ILE A 233 2.65 -7.91 16.24
C ILE A 233 2.83 -8.26 17.71
N THR A 234 2.02 -9.19 18.23
CA THR A 234 2.04 -9.55 19.66
C THR A 234 3.28 -10.35 20.07
N SER A 235 4.07 -10.83 19.11
CA SER A 235 5.36 -11.48 19.37
C SER A 235 6.48 -10.51 19.75
N LEU A 236 6.33 -9.21 19.44
CA LEU A 236 7.40 -8.26 19.67
C LEU A 236 7.56 -7.87 21.14
N PRO A 237 8.80 -7.75 21.66
CA PRO A 237 9.01 -7.09 22.93
C PRO A 237 8.75 -5.58 22.81
N ALA A 238 8.21 -4.96 23.86
CA ALA A 238 7.83 -3.53 23.86
C ALA A 238 8.98 -2.58 23.47
N ALA A 239 10.23 -2.93 23.81
CA ALA A 239 11.41 -2.14 23.47
C ALA A 239 11.67 -2.06 21.95
N GLN A 240 11.16 -3.00 21.15
CA GLN A 240 11.34 -2.98 19.70
C GLN A 240 10.70 -1.76 19.04
N TRP A 241 9.65 -1.21 19.66
CA TRP A 241 8.93 -0.03 19.19
C TRP A 241 9.68 1.29 19.36
N ASP A 242 10.84 1.29 20.04
CA ASP A 242 11.68 2.48 20.14
C ASP A 242 12.34 2.87 18.81
N SER A 243 12.47 1.91 17.89
CA SER A 243 13.12 2.11 16.59
C SER A 243 12.27 1.67 15.40
N LEU A 244 11.06 1.15 15.63
CA LEU A 244 10.21 0.58 14.59
C LEU A 244 8.86 1.29 14.53
N ASP A 245 8.46 1.67 13.33
CA ASP A 245 7.07 1.98 13.00
C ASP A 245 6.48 0.88 12.10
N VAL A 246 5.17 0.63 12.21
CA VAL A 246 4.50 -0.41 11.42
C VAL A 246 3.24 0.13 10.77
N MET A 247 3.08 -0.08 9.46
CA MET A 247 1.81 0.02 8.74
C MET A 247 1.27 -1.39 8.51
N LEU A 248 0.02 -1.66 8.83
CA LEU A 248 -0.55 -3.00 8.65
C LEU A 248 -2.03 -3.03 8.28
N GLU A 249 -2.44 -4.12 7.64
CA GLU A 249 -3.85 -4.45 7.43
C GLU A 249 -4.43 -5.17 8.65
N ILE A 250 -5.61 -4.77 9.14
CA ILE A 250 -6.32 -5.49 10.19
C ILE A 250 -7.62 -6.05 9.62
N GLY A 251 -7.63 -7.37 9.37
CA GLY A 251 -8.69 -8.04 8.62
C GLY A 251 -9.82 -8.67 9.45
N SER A 252 -9.76 -8.64 10.79
CA SER A 252 -10.76 -9.31 11.64
C SER A 252 -10.92 -8.67 13.03
N ASP A 253 -12.07 -8.91 13.66
CA ASP A 253 -12.34 -8.50 15.05
C ASP A 253 -11.31 -9.08 16.03
N ALA A 254 -10.89 -10.34 15.82
CA ALA A 254 -9.92 -11.01 16.65
C ALA A 254 -8.52 -10.38 16.54
N ASN A 255 -8.07 -10.06 15.32
CA ASN A 255 -6.82 -9.34 15.09
C ASN A 255 -6.88 -7.94 15.73
N ALA A 256 -7.98 -7.21 15.52
CA ALA A 256 -8.16 -5.88 16.10
C ALA A 256 -8.07 -5.90 17.63
N ALA A 257 -8.76 -6.82 18.29
CA ALA A 257 -8.75 -6.95 19.75
C ALA A 257 -7.34 -7.26 20.29
N ALA A 258 -6.68 -8.27 19.72
CA ALA A 258 -5.35 -8.69 20.15
C ALA A 258 -4.29 -7.59 19.96
N ILE A 259 -4.32 -6.89 18.82
CA ILE A 259 -3.39 -5.79 18.52
C ILE A 259 -3.66 -4.60 19.43
N PHE A 260 -4.92 -4.25 19.69
CA PHE A 260 -5.28 -3.13 20.57
C PHE A 260 -4.82 -3.38 22.01
N ASP A 261 -5.09 -4.57 22.55
CA ASP A 261 -4.69 -4.94 23.92
C ASP A 261 -3.17 -4.95 24.08
N TYR A 262 -2.46 -5.53 23.12
CA TYR A 262 -0.99 -5.52 23.11
C TYR A 262 -0.43 -4.10 23.03
N ALA A 263 -0.95 -3.26 22.12
CA ALA A 263 -0.46 -1.90 21.94
C ALA A 263 -0.59 -1.06 23.22
N ALA A 264 -1.72 -1.21 23.93
CA ALA A 264 -1.92 -0.57 25.24
C ALA A 264 -0.87 -1.00 26.27
N GLY A 265 -0.58 -2.31 26.35
CA GLY A 265 0.44 -2.85 27.26
C GLY A 265 1.89 -2.47 26.88
N ALA A 266 2.18 -2.36 25.59
CA ALA A 266 3.51 -2.04 25.07
C ALA A 266 3.82 -0.52 25.02
N GLY A 267 2.83 0.33 25.34
CA GLY A 267 2.94 1.79 25.24
C GLY A 267 3.00 2.29 23.79
N VAL A 268 2.35 1.60 22.88
CA VAL A 268 2.32 1.88 21.44
C VAL A 268 0.99 2.53 21.08
N ARG A 269 1.04 3.54 20.21
CA ARG A 269 -0.16 4.23 19.71
C ARG A 269 -0.58 3.63 18.38
N LEU A 270 -1.89 3.58 18.17
CA LEU A 270 -2.54 3.15 16.93
C LEU A 270 -3.20 4.35 16.26
N PHE A 271 -2.97 4.52 14.95
CA PHE A 271 -3.66 5.49 14.10
C PHE A 271 -4.33 4.72 12.98
N THR A 272 -5.60 4.98 12.69
CA THR A 272 -6.36 4.13 11.76
C THR A 272 -6.91 4.91 10.59
N GLN A 273 -6.75 4.37 9.39
CA GLN A 273 -7.32 4.95 8.19
C GLN A 273 -8.84 5.08 8.32
N LYS A 274 -9.51 4.07 8.89
CA LYS A 274 -10.94 4.07 9.27
C LYS A 274 -11.40 5.35 9.95
N THR A 275 -10.53 6.01 10.74
CA THR A 275 -10.85 7.23 11.47
C THR A 275 -10.19 8.49 10.90
N GLY A 276 -9.63 8.42 9.68
CA GLY A 276 -8.88 9.50 9.06
C GLY A 276 -7.52 9.71 9.71
N TRP A 277 -6.84 8.62 10.10
CA TRP A 277 -5.54 8.60 10.77
C TRP A 277 -5.53 9.30 12.14
N ARG A 278 -6.67 9.35 12.83
CA ARG A 278 -6.72 9.77 14.23
C ARG A 278 -6.24 8.65 15.14
N ARG A 279 -5.72 9.03 16.31
CA ARG A 279 -5.31 8.06 17.33
C ARG A 279 -6.53 7.28 17.82
N ALA A 280 -6.51 5.97 17.69
CA ALA A 280 -7.54 5.07 18.21
C ALA A 280 -7.63 5.21 19.75
N GLN A 281 -8.85 5.38 20.25
CA GLN A 281 -9.16 5.45 21.69
C GLN A 281 -9.90 4.21 22.18
N SER A 282 -10.50 3.46 21.26
CA SER A 282 -11.29 2.28 21.54
C SER A 282 -11.16 1.23 20.43
N LEU A 283 -11.56 -0.01 20.71
CA LEU A 283 -11.58 -1.08 19.72
C LEU A 283 -12.46 -0.74 18.50
N ALA A 284 -13.51 0.07 18.67
CA ALA A 284 -14.38 0.49 17.58
C ALA A 284 -13.66 1.36 16.53
N ASP A 285 -12.55 1.99 16.90
CA ASP A 285 -11.73 2.81 16.00
C ASP A 285 -10.83 1.96 15.08
N LEU A 286 -10.66 0.67 15.37
CA LEU A 286 -9.83 -0.23 14.57
C LEU A 286 -10.60 -0.80 13.37
N PRO A 287 -9.91 -1.02 12.23
CA PRO A 287 -10.42 -1.86 11.16
C PRO A 287 -10.71 -3.27 11.66
N THR A 288 -11.78 -3.87 11.17
CA THR A 288 -12.12 -5.29 11.43
C THR A 288 -12.28 -6.08 10.13
N SER A 289 -11.89 -5.46 9.02
CA SER A 289 -11.90 -5.98 7.65
C SER A 289 -10.95 -5.13 6.83
N TYR A 290 -10.28 -5.75 5.85
CA TYR A 290 -9.43 -5.07 4.86
C TYR A 290 -10.11 -3.86 4.19
N LYS A 291 -11.44 -3.90 4.04
CA LYS A 291 -12.24 -2.81 3.45
C LYS A 291 -12.33 -1.53 4.29
N GLN A 292 -11.82 -1.56 5.52
CA GLN A 292 -11.82 -0.42 6.43
C GLN A 292 -10.46 0.29 6.47
N GLY A 293 -9.55 -0.08 5.57
CA GLY A 293 -8.24 0.53 5.40
C GLY A 293 -7.21 0.06 6.42
N SER A 294 -6.03 0.65 6.34
CA SER A 294 -4.87 0.27 7.15
C SER A 294 -4.85 0.88 8.56
N ALA A 295 -3.97 0.35 9.41
CA ALA A 295 -3.60 0.95 10.69
C ALA A 295 -2.08 1.19 10.77
N PHE A 296 -1.68 2.13 11.62
CA PHE A 296 -0.30 2.51 11.83
C PHE A 296 0.03 2.47 13.32
N LEU A 297 1.09 1.75 13.68
CA LEU A 297 1.59 1.59 15.05
C LEU A 297 2.92 2.31 15.22
N THR A 298 3.03 3.10 16.30
CA THR A 298 4.26 3.85 16.62
C THR A 298 4.32 4.26 18.08
N ARG A 299 5.53 4.53 18.60
CA ARG A 299 5.74 5.26 19.88
C ARG A 299 5.69 6.77 19.73
N LYS A 300 5.62 7.32 18.51
CA LYS A 300 5.50 8.76 18.25
C LYS A 300 4.10 9.26 18.63
N GLU A 301 3.97 10.56 18.92
CA GLU A 301 2.67 11.18 19.24
C GLU A 301 1.75 11.35 18.02
N ALA A 302 2.32 11.29 16.82
CA ALA A 302 1.60 11.41 15.56
C ALA A 302 2.26 10.54 14.49
N MET A 303 1.48 10.17 13.47
CA MET A 303 1.98 9.52 12.27
C MET A 303 2.85 10.49 11.45
N PRO A 304 4.08 10.11 11.05
CA PRO A 304 4.97 11.01 10.34
C PRO A 304 4.53 11.24 8.89
N GLY A 305 4.78 12.43 8.36
CA GLY A 305 4.44 12.78 6.98
C GLY A 305 2.97 13.17 6.75
N LEU A 306 2.14 13.20 7.79
CA LEU A 306 0.79 13.78 7.75
C LEU A 306 0.78 15.18 8.38
N PRO A 307 -0.11 16.09 7.95
CA PRO A 307 -0.33 17.35 8.64
C PRO A 307 -0.79 17.09 10.08
N PRO A 308 -0.46 17.99 11.04
CA PRO A 308 -0.98 17.91 12.40
C PRO A 308 -2.51 17.85 12.37
N ALA A 309 -3.08 16.94 13.17
CA ALA A 309 -4.52 16.81 13.36
C ALA A 309 -5.12 18.00 14.13
#